data_AF-X6M3I9-F1
#
_entry.id   AF-X6M3I9-F1
#
_cell.length_a   1.000
_cell.length_b   1.000
_cell.length_c   1.000
_cell.angle_alpha   90.00
_cell.angle_beta   90.00
_cell.angle_gamma   90.00
#
_symmetry.space_group_name_H-M   'P 1'
#
loop_
_entity.id
_entity.type
_entity.pdbx_description
1 polymer ?
#
loop_
_entity_poly.entity_id
_entity_poly.type
_entity_poly.pdbx_seq_one_letter_code
_entity_poly.pdbx_strand_id
1 'polypeptide(L)'
;MKINEEKNKQNYQMLLFKDNTGLSIEYDENNNTFQFHQLPVCDDIAPFYTYAYVCINYIILFFGGYGYKNDSYVYSKSVHKYSIRENKWMTFKNTLPNPLGGCVAILSEDNNYLHIIGGNNKNNAA
;
A
#
# COMPACT_ATOMS: atom_id res chain seq x y z
N MET A 1 -5.58 -27.95 39.96
CA MET A 1 -4.74 -27.79 38.75
C MET A 1 -5.11 -26.44 38.15
N LYS A 2 -4.26 -25.41 38.30
CA LYS A 2 -4.50 -24.11 37.66
C LYS A 2 -4.06 -24.24 36.21
N ILE A 3 -5.01 -24.26 35.29
CA ILE A 3 -4.71 -24.16 33.87
C ILE A 3 -4.41 -22.68 33.64
N ASN A 4 -3.14 -22.33 33.49
CA ASN A 4 -2.77 -21.01 32.97
C ASN A 4 -3.24 -21.01 31.51
N GLU A 5 -4.37 -20.38 31.25
CA GLU A 5 -4.73 -19.97 29.89
C GLU A 5 -3.69 -18.92 29.46
N GLU A 6 -2.65 -19.36 28.76
CA GLU A 6 -1.88 -18.45 27.92
C GLU A 6 -2.85 -17.91 26.87
N LYS A 7 -3.44 -16.75 27.14
CA LYS A 7 -4.18 -15.99 26.12
C LYS A 7 -3.18 -15.70 25.01
N ASN A 8 -3.29 -16.43 23.90
CA ASN A 8 -2.56 -16.14 22.67
C ASN A 8 -2.73 -14.66 22.37
N LYS A 9 -1.66 -13.88 22.48
CA LYS A 9 -1.70 -12.44 22.34
C LYS A 9 -2.02 -12.11 20.87
N GLN A 10 -3.25 -11.70 20.61
CA GLN A 10 -3.73 -11.29 19.28
C GLN A 10 -3.23 -9.88 18.96
N ASN A 11 -1.93 -9.81 18.65
CA ASN A 11 -1.27 -8.60 18.18
C ASN A 11 -1.25 -8.60 16.65
N TYR A 12 -1.94 -7.64 16.04
CA TYR A 12 -1.94 -7.44 14.60
C TYR A 12 -0.96 -6.33 14.22
N GLN A 13 -0.26 -6.54 13.12
CA GLN A 13 0.58 -5.52 12.50
C GLN A 13 -0.09 -5.05 11.21
N MET A 14 -0.23 -3.74 11.06
CA MET A 14 -0.82 -3.11 9.89
C MET A 14 0.10 -2.00 9.40
N LEU A 15 0.09 -1.77 8.09
CA LEU A 15 0.83 -0.69 7.45
C LEU A 15 -0.18 0.22 6.75
N LEU A 16 -0.09 1.52 7.01
CA LEU A 16 -0.88 2.53 6.32
C LEU A 16 0.06 3.44 5.55
N PHE A 17 -0.22 3.62 4.27
CA PHE A 17 0.38 4.67 3.46
C PHE A 17 -0.76 5.48 2.85
N LYS A 18 -0.64 6.81 2.92
CA LYS A 18 -1.54 7.77 2.28
C LYS A 18 -0.86 9.13 2.21
N ASP A 19 -0.80 9.72 1.02
CA ASP A 19 -0.10 11.00 0.79
C ASP A 19 1.35 10.93 1.36
N ASN A 20 1.76 11.93 2.14
CA ASN A 20 3.05 11.95 2.85
C ASN A 20 3.06 11.18 4.19
N THR A 21 2.00 10.44 4.51
CA THR A 21 1.85 9.71 5.77
C THR A 21 2.10 8.21 5.56
N GLY A 22 3.11 7.69 6.27
CA GLY A 22 3.35 6.25 6.43
C GLY A 22 3.28 5.88 7.91
N LEU A 23 2.55 4.83 8.28
CA LEU A 23 2.42 4.35 9.65
C LEU A 23 2.64 2.84 9.73
N SER A 24 3.41 2.41 10.72
CA SER A 24 3.41 1.05 11.24
C SER A 24 2.53 1.00 12.47
N ILE A 25 1.45 0.23 12.42
CA ILE A 25 0.43 0.17 13.45
C ILE A 25 0.49 -1.22 14.09
N GLU A 26 0.58 -1.23 15.41
CA GLU A 26 0.39 -2.44 16.23
C GLU A 26 -0.95 -2.32 16.93
N TYR A 27 -1.80 -3.34 16.79
CA TYR A 27 -3.12 -3.40 17.41
C TYR A 27 -3.22 -4.64 18.30
N ASP A 28 -3.50 -4.42 19.58
CA ASP A 28 -3.78 -5.47 20.57
C ASP A 28 -5.30 -5.63 20.70
N GLU A 29 -5.84 -6.69 20.08
CA GLU A 29 -7.28 -6.96 20.05
C GLU A 29 -7.83 -7.32 21.45
N ASN A 30 -7.01 -7.88 22.34
CA ASN A 30 -7.46 -8.23 23.69
C ASN A 30 -7.72 -6.99 24.54
N ASN A 31 -6.91 -5.94 24.33
CA ASN A 31 -6.96 -4.71 25.12
C ASN A 31 -7.63 -3.54 24.37
N ASN A 32 -7.97 -3.71 23.09
CA ASN A 32 -8.44 -2.66 22.20
C ASN A 32 -7.51 -1.43 22.17
N THR A 33 -6.21 -1.66 22.30
CA THR A 33 -5.20 -0.60 22.25
C THR A 33 -4.43 -0.68 20.95
N PHE A 34 -4.04 0.47 20.42
CA PHE A 34 -3.12 0.54 19.29
C PHE A 34 -1.96 1.48 19.60
N GLN A 35 -0.82 1.17 19.03
CA GLN A 35 0.36 2.03 19.01
C GLN A 35 0.82 2.16 17.57
N PHE A 36 1.51 3.25 17.25
CA PHE A 36 2.04 3.45 15.91
C PHE A 36 3.37 4.16 15.89
N HIS A 37 4.12 3.88 14.83
CA HIS A 37 5.36 4.54 14.49
C HIS A 37 5.27 5.11 13.09
N GLN A 38 5.82 6.31 12.89
CA GLN A 38 5.90 6.90 11.57
C GLN A 38 6.91 6.13 10.72
N LEU A 39 6.53 5.90 9.46
CA LEU A 39 7.37 5.33 8.43
C LEU A 39 7.71 6.41 7.39
N PRO A 40 8.93 6.40 6.85
CA PRO A 40 9.27 7.30 5.77
C PRO A 40 8.44 6.97 4.53
N VAL A 41 7.96 8.02 3.86
CA VAL A 41 7.32 7.94 2.53
C VAL A 41 8.29 8.55 1.52
N CYS A 42 8.50 7.92 0.37
CA CYS A 42 9.38 8.50 -0.65
C CYS A 42 8.69 9.64 -1.40
N ASP A 43 9.48 10.64 -1.81
CA ASP A 43 8.96 11.85 -2.45
C ASP A 43 8.23 11.58 -3.78
N ASP A 44 8.56 10.47 -4.44
CA ASP A 44 7.91 10.11 -5.70
C ASP A 44 6.46 9.67 -5.54
N ILE A 45 6.11 9.02 -4.42
CA ILE A 45 4.74 8.54 -4.16
C ILE A 45 3.94 9.52 -3.29
N ALA A 46 4.60 10.34 -2.47
CA ALA A 46 3.98 11.25 -1.51
C ALA A 46 2.88 12.18 -2.10
N PRO A 47 2.96 12.66 -3.36
CA PRO A 47 1.91 13.50 -3.95
C PRO A 47 0.64 12.76 -4.34
N PHE A 48 0.65 11.42 -4.33
CA PHE A 48 -0.40 10.59 -4.89
C PHE A 48 -1.24 9.90 -3.82
N TYR A 49 -2.54 9.76 -4.12
CA TYR A 49 -3.51 8.98 -3.37
C TYR A 49 -4.30 8.05 -4.31
N THR A 50 -5.17 7.19 -3.76
CA THR A 50 -5.98 6.21 -4.54
C THR A 50 -5.18 5.24 -5.42
N TYR A 51 -3.94 4.94 -5.07
CA TYR A 51 -3.21 3.83 -5.69
C TYR A 51 -3.81 2.49 -5.28
N ALA A 52 -3.71 1.50 -6.15
CA ALA A 52 -3.90 0.11 -5.75
C ALA A 52 -2.64 -0.40 -5.05
N TYR A 53 -2.78 -1.42 -4.21
CA TYR A 53 -1.65 -2.09 -3.59
C TYR A 53 -1.87 -3.60 -3.47
N VAL A 54 -0.78 -4.35 -3.43
CA VAL A 54 -0.77 -5.76 -3.04
C VAL A 54 0.42 -6.01 -2.11
N CYS A 55 0.27 -6.92 -1.16
CA CYS A 55 1.39 -7.41 -0.36
C CYS A 55 1.75 -8.83 -0.81
N ILE A 56 3.00 -9.04 -1.24
CA ILE A 56 3.54 -10.33 -1.68
C ILE A 56 4.88 -10.56 -0.98
N ASN A 57 5.02 -11.65 -0.22
CA ASN A 57 6.29 -12.04 0.42
C ASN A 57 7.02 -10.87 1.12
N TYR A 58 6.32 -10.12 1.99
CA TYR A 58 6.85 -8.97 2.73
C TYR A 58 7.23 -7.75 1.86
N ILE A 59 6.75 -7.71 0.63
CA ILE A 59 6.90 -6.57 -0.28
C ILE A 59 5.52 -6.02 -0.57
N ILE A 60 5.35 -4.71 -0.41
CA ILE A 60 4.15 -4.02 -0.89
C ILE A 60 4.47 -3.40 -2.24
N LEU A 61 3.66 -3.72 -3.25
CA LEU A 61 3.68 -3.06 -4.54
C LEU A 61 2.50 -2.09 -4.60
N PHE A 62 2.77 -0.86 -5.00
CA PHE A 62 1.79 0.21 -5.18
C PHE A 62 1.68 0.54 -6.66
N PHE A 63 0.46 0.71 -7.17
CA PHE A 63 0.19 0.87 -8.60
C PHE A 63 -0.62 2.15 -8.85
N GLY A 64 -0.06 3.02 -9.69
CA GLY A 64 -0.73 4.22 -10.16
C GLY A 64 -0.97 5.25 -9.07
N GLY A 65 -2.17 5.81 -9.03
CA GLY A 65 -2.58 6.87 -8.11
C GLY A 65 -2.95 8.16 -8.83
N TYR A 66 -3.56 9.08 -8.10
CA TYR A 66 -3.99 10.39 -8.55
C TYR A 66 -3.47 11.44 -7.59
N GLY A 67 -2.92 12.54 -8.09
CA GLY A 67 -2.20 13.49 -7.26
C GLY A 67 -1.88 14.79 -7.98
N TYR A 68 -1.48 15.80 -7.21
CA TYR A 68 -1.04 17.09 -7.76
C TYR A 68 0.47 17.07 -7.99
N LYS A 69 0.90 17.19 -9.24
CA LYS A 69 2.31 17.18 -9.64
C LYS A 69 2.54 18.13 -10.82
N ASN A 70 3.62 18.92 -10.78
CA ASN A 70 3.97 19.88 -11.82
C ASN A 70 2.80 20.81 -12.19
N ASP A 71 2.23 21.46 -11.18
CA ASP A 71 1.12 22.42 -11.32
C ASP A 71 -0.17 21.89 -11.95
N SER A 72 -0.39 20.57 -11.91
CA SER A 72 -1.63 19.97 -12.40
C SER A 72 -1.97 18.66 -11.68
N TYR A 73 -3.26 18.31 -11.70
CA TYR A 73 -3.70 17.00 -11.26
C TYR A 73 -3.45 15.95 -12.35
N VAL A 74 -2.74 14.88 -11.99
CA VAL A 74 -2.33 13.83 -12.91
C VAL A 74 -2.58 12.45 -12.32
N TYR A 75 -2.87 11.51 -13.21
CA TYR A 75 -2.84 10.09 -12.89
C TYR A 75 -1.42 9.56 -13.09
N SER A 76 -0.98 8.70 -12.18
CA SER A 76 0.34 8.06 -12.25
C SER A 76 0.22 6.70 -12.95
N LYS A 77 1.27 6.35 -13.70
CA LYS A 77 1.51 4.99 -14.19
C LYS A 77 2.64 4.29 -13.43
N SER A 78 3.22 4.95 -12.44
CA SER A 78 4.35 4.42 -11.69
C SER A 78 3.94 3.21 -10.88
N VAL A 79 4.90 2.32 -10.68
CA VAL A 79 4.78 1.24 -9.70
C VAL A 79 5.88 1.46 -8.67
N HIS A 80 5.51 1.50 -7.40
CA HIS A 80 6.45 1.69 -6.30
C HIS A 80 6.51 0.43 -5.46
N LYS A 81 7.67 0.19 -4.84
CA LYS A 81 7.93 -0.99 -4.03
C LYS A 81 8.36 -0.56 -2.64
N TYR A 82 7.77 -1.17 -1.61
CA TYR A 82 8.20 -1.03 -0.23
C TYR A 82 8.56 -2.40 0.34
N SER A 83 9.75 -2.53 0.92
CA SER A 83 10.21 -3.73 1.62
C SER A 83 9.88 -3.61 3.10
N ILE A 84 8.98 -4.47 3.60
CA ILE A 84 8.58 -4.47 5.01
C ILE A 84 9.78 -4.88 5.88
N ARG A 85 10.56 -5.88 5.44
CA ARG A 85 11.73 -6.37 6.19
C ARG A 85 12.83 -5.32 6.34
N GLU A 86 13.04 -4.54 5.29
CA GLU A 86 14.11 -3.52 5.29
C GLU A 86 13.62 -2.15 5.75
N ASN A 87 12.31 -1.97 5.95
CA ASN A 87 11.66 -0.69 6.19
C ASN A 87 12.09 0.39 5.16
N LYS A 88 12.06 0.03 3.88
CA LYS A 88 12.63 0.86 2.81
C LYS A 88 11.79 0.85 1.54
N TRP A 89 11.69 2.02 0.93
CA TRP A 89 11.27 2.16 -0.45
C TRP A 89 12.38 1.69 -1.39
N MET A 90 12.00 0.96 -2.43
CA MET A 90 12.90 0.34 -3.39
C MET A 90 12.54 0.77 -4.80
N THR A 91 13.54 0.80 -5.69
CA THR A 91 13.32 1.10 -7.10
C THR A 91 12.58 -0.06 -7.77
N PHE A 92 11.62 0.29 -8.64
CA PHE A 92 10.90 -0.66 -9.46
C PHE A 92 10.88 -0.12 -10.90
N LYS A 93 11.36 -0.93 -11.84
CA LYS A 93 11.64 -0.46 -13.22
C LYS A 93 10.39 -0.46 -14.12
N ASN A 94 9.43 -1.34 -13.83
CA ASN A 94 8.25 -1.49 -14.67
C ASN A 94 7.22 -0.42 -14.31
N THR A 95 6.45 0.00 -15.30
CA THR A 95 5.34 0.94 -15.13
C THR A 95 4.07 0.34 -15.70
N LEU A 96 2.92 0.84 -15.28
CA LEU A 96 1.64 0.48 -15.87
C LEU A 96 1.59 0.95 -17.33
N PRO A 97 0.87 0.21 -18.20
CA PRO A 97 0.71 0.61 -19.60
C PRO A 97 -0.05 1.94 -19.74
N ASN A 98 -0.95 2.24 -18.80
CA ASN A 98 -1.72 3.49 -18.75
C ASN A 98 -1.63 4.11 -17.36
N PRO A 99 -1.69 5.45 -17.24
CA PRO A 99 -1.84 6.10 -15.95
C PRO A 99 -3.27 5.93 -15.43
N LEU A 100 -3.43 5.54 -14.16
CA LEU A 100 -4.75 5.34 -13.56
C LEU A 100 -4.74 5.47 -12.03
N GLY A 101 -5.88 5.84 -11.46
CA GLY A 101 -6.11 5.95 -10.02
C GLY A 101 -7.50 5.42 -9.64
N GLY A 102 -7.69 5.02 -8.38
CA GLY A 102 -8.92 4.39 -7.91
C GLY A 102 -9.14 2.97 -8.45
N CYS A 103 -8.07 2.27 -8.81
CA CYS A 103 -8.12 0.86 -9.19
C CYS A 103 -7.93 -0.06 -7.98
N VAL A 104 -8.11 -1.36 -8.21
CA VAL A 104 -7.81 -2.42 -7.23
C VAL A 104 -6.76 -3.35 -7.83
N ALA A 105 -5.82 -3.82 -7.01
CA ALA A 105 -4.85 -4.85 -7.37
C ALA A 105 -5.16 -6.12 -6.58
N ILE A 106 -5.22 -7.26 -7.26
CA ILE A 106 -5.53 -8.57 -6.67
C ILE A 106 -4.54 -9.59 -7.23
N LEU A 107 -4.07 -10.47 -6.35
CA LEU A 107 -3.20 -11.58 -6.70
C LEU A 107 -4.06 -12.77 -7.16
N SER A 108 -3.65 -13.48 -8.20
CA SER A 108 -4.29 -14.73 -8.63
C SER A 108 -4.18 -15.80 -7.54
N GLU A 109 -5.07 -16.79 -7.57
CA GLU A 109 -5.09 -17.89 -6.58
C GLU A 109 -3.78 -18.68 -6.54
N ASP A 110 -3.14 -18.84 -7.70
CA ASP A 110 -1.83 -19.50 -7.84
C ASP A 110 -0.64 -18.56 -7.55
N ASN A 111 -0.90 -17.30 -7.18
CA ASN A 111 0.09 -16.25 -6.92
C ASN A 111 1.03 -15.92 -8.08
N ASN A 112 0.73 -16.38 -9.31
CA ASN A 112 1.58 -16.17 -10.48
C ASN A 112 1.28 -14.86 -11.21
N TYR A 113 0.07 -14.32 -11.05
CA TYR A 113 -0.41 -13.16 -11.79
C TYR A 113 -0.99 -12.09 -10.88
N LEU A 114 -0.74 -10.84 -11.24
CA LEU A 114 -1.36 -9.68 -10.60
C LEU A 114 -2.37 -9.07 -11.56
N HIS A 115 -3.61 -8.96 -11.10
CA HIS A 115 -4.70 -8.33 -11.83
C HIS A 115 -4.93 -6.92 -11.30
N ILE A 116 -4.97 -5.94 -12.19
CA ILE A 116 -5.34 -4.55 -11.88
C ILE A 116 -6.67 -4.28 -12.56
N ILE A 117 -7.71 -3.97 -11.78
CA ILE A 117 -9.09 -3.90 -12.25
C ILE A 117 -9.65 -2.50 -11.97
N GLY A 118 -10.36 -1.95 -12.96
CA GLY A 118 -11.01 -0.65 -12.88
C GLY A 118 -10.04 0.53 -12.85
N GLY A 119 -10.46 1.60 -12.19
CA GLY A 119 -9.73 2.86 -12.11
C GLY A 119 -10.13 3.87 -13.18
N ASN A 120 -9.88 5.13 -12.86
CA ASN A 120 -10.10 6.26 -13.74
C ASN A 120 -8.79 6.69 -14.38
N ASN A 121 -8.88 7.14 -15.62
CA ASN A 121 -7.82 7.87 -16.30
C ASN A 121 -8.42 9.16 -16.88
N LYS A 122 -7.57 10.13 -17.26
CA LYS A 122 -8.03 11.42 -17.80
C LYS A 122 -8.75 11.30 -19.16
N ASN A 123 -8.67 10.13 -19.81
CA ASN A 123 -9.24 9.89 -21.14
C ASN A 123 -10.68 9.37 -21.10
N ASN A 124 -11.26 9.14 -19.93
CA ASN A 124 -12.68 8.78 -19.77
C ASN A 124 -13.59 10.02 -19.76
N ALA A 125 -13.34 11.00 -20.64
CA ALA A 125 -14.34 12.00 -20.98
C ALA A 125 -15.37 11.31 -21.89
N ALA A 126 -16.49 10.89 -21.30
CA ALA A 126 -17.68 10.49 -22.04
C ALA A 126 -18.41 11.74 -22.58
#